data_AF-A0A414DIB7-F1
#
_entry.id   AF-A0A414DIB7-F1
#
_cell.length_a   1.000
_cell.length_b   1.000
_cell.length_c   1.000
_cell.angle_alpha   90.00
_cell.angle_beta   90.00
_cell.angle_gamma   90.00
#
_symmetry.space_group_name_H-M   'P 1'
#
loop_
_entity.id
_entity.type
_entity.pdbx_description
1 polymer ?
#
loop_
_entity_poly.entity_id
_entity_poly.type
_entity_poly.pdbx_seq_one_letter_code
_entity_poly.pdbx_strand_id
1 'polypeptide(L)'
;MFDNEYIFYGKHANMVNKLKGKLGDTLPGLFSSNYLLYNIAPYIGYRYKRKGTIDKSTDVTSKILKGEMLEHADEFTVNYRCLMMIINKDISDKEKIDIAFRLDDKDNERKPYDDIFNSYVLGGIEVLYEEIFEKDSPEGIDDYIRNLFLFVQDYYQRSYDSNSEDNDSVF
;
A
#
# COMPACT_ATOMS: atom_id res chain seq x y z
N MET A 1 12.23 -4.13 10.97
CA MET A 1 11.11 -3.54 10.20
C MET A 1 9.85 -4.38 10.32
N PHE A 2 9.91 -5.68 9.97
CA PHE A 2 8.74 -6.58 9.94
C PHE A 2 8.74 -7.64 11.05
N ASP A 3 9.44 -7.37 12.15
CA ASP A 3 9.67 -8.26 13.29
C ASP A 3 8.65 -8.07 14.43
N ASN A 4 7.73 -7.11 14.27
CA ASN A 4 6.68 -6.77 15.22
C ASN A 4 5.31 -6.75 14.53
N GLU A 5 4.24 -6.72 15.31
CA GLU A 5 2.89 -6.53 14.77
C GLU A 5 2.77 -5.18 14.06
N TYR A 6 1.99 -5.15 12.98
CA TYR A 6 1.63 -3.91 12.30
C TYR A 6 0.19 -3.52 12.66
N ILE A 7 -0.04 -2.23 12.90
CA ILE A 7 -1.34 -1.72 13.35
C ILE A 7 -1.79 -0.59 12.43
N PHE A 8 -2.93 -0.79 11.77
CA PHE A 8 -3.70 0.30 11.17
C PHE A 8 -4.52 0.99 12.26
N TYR A 9 -4.55 2.33 12.22
CA TYR A 9 -5.26 3.16 13.20
C TYR A 9 -6.35 4.00 12.52
N GLY A 10 -7.40 4.30 13.29
CA GLY A 10 -8.42 5.28 12.94
C GLY A 10 -9.10 4.98 11.61
N LYS A 11 -9.16 5.98 10.73
CA LYS A 11 -9.77 5.81 9.40
C LYS A 11 -9.22 4.62 8.61
N HIS A 12 -7.91 4.35 8.67
CA HIS A 12 -7.30 3.25 7.93
C HIS A 12 -7.73 1.88 8.47
N ALA A 13 -7.95 1.77 9.79
CA ALA A 13 -8.49 0.55 10.37
C ALA A 13 -9.91 0.27 9.86
N ASN A 14 -10.75 1.31 9.77
CA ASN A 14 -12.10 1.18 9.21
C ASN A 14 -12.08 0.77 7.74
N MET A 15 -11.21 1.40 6.93
CA MET A 15 -11.04 1.09 5.51
C MET A 15 -10.58 -0.36 5.30
N VAL A 16 -9.55 -0.82 6.03
CA VAL A 16 -9.06 -2.20 6.00
C VAL A 16 -10.17 -3.19 6.39
N ASN A 17 -10.93 -2.90 7.44
CA ASN A 17 -12.03 -3.75 7.87
C ASN A 17 -13.16 -3.81 6.83
N LYS A 18 -13.45 -2.71 6.11
CA LYS A 18 -14.44 -2.70 5.03
C LYS A 18 -13.95 -3.47 3.79
N LEU A 19 -12.69 -3.29 3.40
CA LEU A 19 -12.06 -3.99 2.27
C LEU A 19 -12.06 -5.53 2.45
N LYS A 20 -11.98 -5.99 3.70
CA LYS A 20 -12.09 -7.42 4.06
C LYS A 20 -13.49 -7.88 4.43
N GLY A 21 -14.36 -6.95 4.78
CA GLY A 21 -15.72 -7.23 5.19
C GLY A 21 -16.49 -7.87 4.04
N LYS A 22 -17.42 -8.77 4.37
CA LYS A 22 -18.32 -9.36 3.38
C LYS A 22 -19.03 -8.27 2.59
N LEU A 23 -19.07 -8.42 1.27
CA LEU A 23 -19.76 -7.49 0.38
C LEU A 23 -21.27 -7.77 0.31
N GLY A 24 -21.68 -9.01 0.60
CA GLY A 24 -23.07 -9.43 0.72
C GLY A 24 -23.20 -10.72 1.53
N ASP A 25 -24.39 -11.31 1.57
CA ASP A 25 -24.65 -12.51 2.39
C ASP A 25 -23.75 -13.70 2.03
N THR A 26 -23.48 -13.87 0.73
CA THR A 26 -22.70 -14.97 0.17
C THR A 26 -21.33 -14.54 -0.36
N LEU A 27 -21.10 -13.24 -0.58
CA LEU A 27 -19.89 -12.73 -1.21
C LEU A 27 -18.85 -12.34 -0.14
N PRO A 28 -17.63 -12.93 -0.16
CA PRO A 28 -16.58 -12.55 0.77
C PRO A 28 -16.10 -11.11 0.51
N GLY A 29 -15.27 -10.60 1.41
CA GLY A 29 -14.56 -9.35 1.16
C GLY A 29 -13.55 -9.47 0.01
N LEU A 30 -13.11 -8.32 -0.48
CA LEU A 30 -12.14 -8.23 -1.57
C LEU A 30 -10.78 -8.81 -1.20
N PHE A 31 -10.44 -8.75 0.08
CA PHE A 31 -9.19 -9.27 0.62
C PHE A 31 -9.47 -10.27 1.74
N SER A 32 -8.72 -11.38 1.75
CA SER A 32 -8.86 -12.41 2.80
C SER A 32 -8.14 -12.04 4.09
N SER A 33 -7.11 -11.18 4.05
CA SER A 33 -6.26 -10.86 5.20
C SER A 33 -5.78 -9.40 5.20
N ASN A 34 -5.34 -8.93 6.37
CA ASN A 34 -4.73 -7.59 6.49
C ASN A 34 -3.35 -7.57 5.83
N TYR A 35 -2.63 -8.70 5.85
CA TYR A 35 -1.30 -8.81 5.28
C TYR A 35 -1.32 -8.61 3.76
N LEU A 36 -2.33 -9.14 3.04
CA LEU A 36 -2.45 -8.94 1.59
C LEU A 36 -2.62 -7.47 1.24
N LEU A 37 -3.45 -6.76 2.00
CA LEU A 37 -3.62 -5.31 1.86
C LEU A 37 -2.31 -4.57 2.11
N TYR A 38 -1.60 -4.90 3.18
CA TYR A 38 -0.29 -4.31 3.49
C TYR A 38 0.76 -4.59 2.41
N ASN A 39 0.70 -5.76 1.77
CA ASN A 39 1.62 -6.17 0.72
C ASN A 39 1.45 -5.32 -0.55
N ILE A 40 0.21 -5.06 -0.98
CA ILE A 40 -0.08 -4.39 -2.26
C ILE A 40 -0.25 -2.88 -2.16
N ALA A 41 -0.74 -2.38 -1.03
CA ALA A 41 -1.04 -0.96 -0.83
C ALA A 41 0.14 -0.01 -1.11
N PRO A 42 1.41 -0.29 -0.76
CA PRO A 42 2.48 0.66 -1.02
C PRO A 42 2.69 0.94 -2.51
N TYR A 43 2.48 -0.05 -3.38
CA TYR A 43 2.58 0.13 -4.83
C TYR A 43 1.41 0.92 -5.40
N ILE A 44 0.21 0.70 -4.86
CA ILE A 44 -0.98 1.48 -5.22
C ILE A 44 -0.75 2.94 -4.80
N GLY A 45 -0.37 3.18 -3.55
CA GLY A 45 -0.04 4.53 -3.07
C GLY A 45 1.01 5.22 -3.93
N TYR A 46 2.09 4.50 -4.27
CA TYR A 46 3.12 5.04 -5.17
C TYR A 46 2.59 5.39 -6.55
N ARG A 47 1.87 4.46 -7.20
CA ARG A 47 1.34 4.62 -8.56
C ARG A 47 0.36 5.78 -8.67
N TYR A 48 -0.49 5.95 -7.67
CA TYR A 48 -1.44 7.07 -7.57
C TYR A 48 -0.83 8.33 -6.93
N LYS A 49 0.47 8.32 -6.62
CA LYS A 49 1.20 9.42 -5.96
C LYS A 49 0.52 9.87 -4.66
N ARG A 50 -0.11 8.94 -3.94
CA ARG A 50 -0.85 9.18 -2.68
C ARG A 50 -0.03 8.74 -1.48
N LYS A 51 0.10 9.64 -0.52
CA LYS A 51 0.63 9.35 0.82
C LYS A 51 -0.47 9.62 1.84
N GLY A 52 -0.65 8.69 2.76
CA GLY A 52 -1.55 8.81 3.90
C GLY A 52 -0.78 9.16 5.19
N THR A 53 -1.51 9.65 6.18
CA THR A 53 -0.98 9.98 7.51
C THR A 53 -1.68 9.16 8.57
N ILE A 54 -0.95 8.73 9.60
CA ILE A 54 -1.54 7.95 10.68
C ILE A 54 -2.62 8.79 11.37
N ASP A 55 -3.81 8.22 11.48
CA ASP A 55 -4.94 8.82 12.19
C ASP A 55 -5.16 8.08 13.51
N LYS A 56 -4.87 8.74 14.63
CA LYS A 56 -5.12 8.24 15.99
C LYS A 56 -6.24 9.02 16.70
N SER A 57 -7.11 9.68 15.95
CA SER A 57 -8.25 10.43 16.52
C SER A 57 -9.31 9.51 17.14
N THR A 58 -9.32 8.23 16.78
CA THR A 58 -10.22 7.22 17.34
C THR A 58 -9.44 5.99 17.81
N ASP A 59 -10.05 5.20 18.71
CA ASP A 59 -9.45 3.98 19.27
C ASP A 59 -9.60 2.75 18.33
N VAL A 60 -10.16 2.94 17.13
CA VAL A 60 -10.36 1.84 16.17
C VAL A 60 -9.01 1.39 15.63
N THR A 61 -8.75 0.09 15.72
CA THR A 61 -7.52 -0.53 15.19
C THR A 61 -7.82 -1.79 14.41
N SER A 62 -6.95 -2.11 13.45
CA SER A 62 -6.93 -3.38 12.73
C SER A 62 -5.47 -3.80 12.58
N LYS A 63 -5.14 -5.07 12.85
CA LYS A 63 -3.75 -5.51 13.04
C LYS A 63 -3.35 -6.63 12.10
N ILE A 64 -2.06 -6.70 11.79
CA ILE A 64 -1.41 -7.91 11.28
C ILE A 64 -0.60 -8.46 12.45
N LEU A 65 -0.92 -9.68 12.87
CA LEU A 65 -0.28 -10.27 14.05
C LEU A 65 1.20 -10.51 13.77
N LYS A 66 2.03 -10.47 14.81
CA LYS A 66 3.47 -10.71 14.70
C LYS A 66 3.81 -12.02 13.97
N GLY A 67 3.02 -13.09 14.18
CA GLY A 67 3.19 -14.35 13.47
C GLY A 67 3.06 -14.20 11.95
N GLU A 68 1.98 -13.58 11.47
CA GLU A 68 1.77 -13.30 10.04
C GLU A 68 2.84 -12.32 9.49
N MET A 69 3.26 -11.33 10.28
CA MET A 69 4.32 -10.40 9.89
C MET A 69 5.64 -11.13 9.65
N LEU A 70 6.00 -12.07 10.53
CA LEU A 70 7.21 -12.87 10.40
C LEU A 70 7.12 -13.89 9.26
N GLU A 71 5.95 -14.51 9.08
CA GLU A 71 5.70 -15.48 8.02
C GLU A 71 5.89 -14.86 6.62
N HIS A 72 5.46 -13.61 6.43
CA HIS A 72 5.55 -12.89 5.16
C HIS A 72 6.65 -11.81 5.14
N ALA A 73 7.58 -11.82 6.09
CA ALA A 73 8.60 -10.78 6.24
C ALA A 73 9.48 -10.61 4.98
N ASP A 74 9.79 -11.70 4.30
CA ASP A 74 10.58 -11.68 3.06
C ASP A 74 9.85 -10.94 1.94
N GLU A 75 8.53 -11.14 1.79
CA GLU A 75 7.70 -10.44 0.81
C GLU A 75 7.67 -8.93 1.07
N PHE A 76 7.45 -8.54 2.33
CA PHE A 76 7.44 -7.13 2.71
C PHE A 76 8.81 -6.47 2.53
N THR A 77 9.89 -7.21 2.79
CA THR A 77 11.27 -6.75 2.60
C THR A 77 11.58 -6.50 1.14
N VAL A 78 11.18 -7.41 0.25
CA VAL A 78 11.30 -7.21 -1.20
C VAL A 78 10.51 -5.96 -1.62
N ASN A 79 9.28 -5.80 -1.12
CA ASN A 79 8.46 -4.65 -1.50
C ASN A 79 9.02 -3.32 -1.03
N TYR A 80 9.51 -3.27 0.20
CA TYR A 80 10.20 -2.10 0.73
C TYR A 80 11.40 -1.73 -0.12
N ARG A 81 12.26 -2.71 -0.43
CA ARG A 81 13.46 -2.53 -1.26
C ARG A 81 13.12 -2.00 -2.65
N CYS A 82 12.17 -2.63 -3.34
CA CYS A 82 11.70 -2.18 -4.63
C CYS A 82 11.19 -0.74 -4.57
N LEU A 83 10.37 -0.41 -3.57
CA LEU A 83 9.84 0.94 -3.43
C LEU A 83 10.96 1.96 -3.17
N MET A 84 11.90 1.68 -2.27
CA MET A 84 13.01 2.58 -1.96
C MET A 84 13.91 2.85 -3.17
N MET A 85 14.10 1.86 -4.03
CA MET A 85 14.85 2.02 -5.28
C MET A 85 14.11 2.92 -6.28
N ILE A 86 12.78 2.86 -6.31
CA ILE A 86 11.98 3.57 -7.32
C ILE A 86 11.66 5.02 -6.90
N ILE A 87 11.36 5.27 -5.63
CA ILE A 87 10.89 6.59 -5.17
C ILE A 87 11.97 7.66 -5.12
N ASN A 88 13.22 7.27 -4.87
CA ASN A 88 14.30 8.20 -4.56
C ASN A 88 15.04 8.65 -5.83
N LYS A 89 14.34 9.24 -6.80
CA LYS A 89 14.93 9.61 -8.10
C LYS A 89 16.07 10.65 -8.00
N ASP A 90 16.07 11.46 -6.94
CA ASP A 90 16.98 12.61 -6.79
C ASP A 90 18.31 12.28 -6.06
N ILE A 91 18.51 11.03 -5.62
CA ILE A 91 19.76 10.59 -4.95
C ILE A 91 20.54 9.63 -5.85
N SER A 92 21.82 9.42 -5.53
CA SER A 92 22.67 8.52 -6.29
C SER A 92 22.21 7.06 -6.18
N ASP A 93 22.48 6.25 -7.21
CA ASP A 93 22.12 4.81 -7.18
C ASP A 93 22.79 4.06 -6.03
N LYS A 94 24.00 4.49 -5.62
CA LYS A 94 24.67 3.96 -4.44
C LYS A 94 23.85 4.22 -3.17
N GLU A 95 23.36 5.45 -2.99
CA GLU A 95 22.54 5.78 -1.82
C GLU A 95 21.22 4.99 -1.84
N LYS A 96 20.58 4.82 -3.00
CA LYS A 96 19.37 3.96 -3.12
C LYS A 96 19.66 2.52 -2.67
N ILE A 97 20.76 1.94 -3.14
CA ILE A 97 21.19 0.58 -2.76
C ILE A 97 21.49 0.51 -1.27
N ASP A 98 22.17 1.51 -0.71
CA ASP A 98 22.50 1.53 0.72
C ASP A 98 21.22 1.59 1.57
N ILE A 99 20.24 2.42 1.20
CA ILE A 99 18.93 2.50 1.88
C ILE A 99 18.18 1.16 1.81
N ALA A 100 18.13 0.55 0.63
CA ALA A 100 17.36 -0.67 0.41
C ALA A 100 18.00 -1.91 1.07
N PHE A 101 19.33 -2.02 1.07
CA PHE A 101 20.01 -3.28 1.41
C PHE A 101 20.94 -3.21 2.61
N ARG A 102 21.31 -2.03 3.11
CA ARG A 102 22.29 -1.89 4.21
C ARG A 102 21.73 -1.33 5.51
N LEU A 103 20.46 -0.93 5.56
CA LEU A 103 19.85 -0.34 6.76
C LEU A 103 18.99 -1.34 7.56
N ASP A 104 19.05 -2.63 7.24
CA ASP A 104 18.19 -3.67 7.84
C ASP A 104 18.35 -3.77 9.37
N ASP A 105 19.56 -3.59 9.88
CA ASP A 105 19.93 -3.63 11.31
C ASP A 105 20.09 -2.23 11.95
N LYS A 106 19.75 -1.17 11.22
CA LYS A 106 19.98 0.23 11.61
C LYS A 106 18.68 1.00 11.77
N ASP A 107 17.86 0.60 12.73
CA ASP A 107 16.50 1.14 12.91
C ASP A 107 16.42 2.67 12.93
N ASN A 108 17.35 3.35 13.60
CA ASN A 108 17.36 4.82 13.65
C ASN A 108 17.65 5.48 12.29
N GLU A 109 18.56 4.90 11.50
CA GLU A 109 18.90 5.40 10.16
C GLU A 109 17.80 5.03 9.16
N ARG A 110 17.15 3.87 9.34
CA ARG A 110 16.08 3.39 8.46
C ARG A 110 14.75 4.12 8.68
N LYS A 111 14.47 4.58 9.91
CA LYS A 111 13.17 5.13 10.31
C LYS A 111 12.52 6.13 9.33
N PRO A 112 13.23 7.13 8.76
CA PRO A 112 12.63 8.05 7.80
C PRO A 112 12.08 7.34 6.54
N TYR A 113 12.75 6.28 6.11
CA TYR A 113 12.36 5.47 4.96
C TYR A 113 11.22 4.50 5.30
N ASP A 114 11.23 3.94 6.53
CA ASP A 114 10.11 3.18 7.08
C ASP A 114 8.83 4.05 7.10
N ASP A 115 8.95 5.31 7.53
CA ASP A 115 7.85 6.28 7.55
C ASP A 115 7.34 6.61 6.13
N ILE A 116 8.26 6.77 5.16
CA ILE A 116 7.88 6.98 3.75
C ILE A 116 7.14 5.76 3.20
N PHE A 117 7.68 4.55 3.39
CA PHE A 117 7.03 3.31 2.98
C PHE A 117 5.63 3.21 3.59
N ASN A 118 5.52 3.43 4.90
CA ASN A 118 4.25 3.40 5.61
C ASN A 118 3.27 4.46 5.10
N SER A 119 3.75 5.67 4.73
CA SER A 119 2.89 6.69 4.15
C SER A 119 2.26 6.23 2.82
N TYR A 120 3.00 5.49 1.99
CA TYR A 120 2.46 4.91 0.76
C TYR A 120 1.52 3.74 1.02
N VAL A 121 1.78 2.91 2.04
CA VAL A 121 0.83 1.88 2.50
C VAL A 121 -0.51 2.54 2.82
N LEU A 122 -0.51 3.57 3.69
CA LEU A 122 -1.74 4.26 4.08
C LEU A 122 -2.43 4.92 2.88
N GLY A 123 -1.68 5.59 2.02
CA GLY A 123 -2.22 6.21 0.81
C GLY A 123 -2.82 5.21 -0.17
N GLY A 124 -2.24 4.01 -0.30
CA GLY A 124 -2.80 2.95 -1.12
C GLY A 124 -4.10 2.36 -0.56
N ILE A 125 -4.22 2.27 0.77
CA ILE A 125 -5.48 1.88 1.43
C ILE A 125 -6.57 2.92 1.17
N GLU A 126 -6.24 4.21 1.26
CA GLU A 126 -7.17 5.30 0.93
C GLU A 126 -7.65 5.17 -0.51
N VAL A 127 -6.73 5.04 -1.48
CA VAL A 127 -7.08 4.91 -2.91
C VAL A 127 -7.96 3.68 -3.16
N LEU A 128 -7.59 2.51 -2.64
CA LEU A 128 -8.40 1.29 -2.80
C LEU A 128 -9.82 1.48 -2.28
N TYR A 129 -9.94 2.07 -1.10
CA TYR A 129 -11.22 2.29 -0.46
C TYR A 129 -12.07 3.32 -1.23
N GLU A 130 -11.49 4.48 -1.55
CA GLU A 130 -12.15 5.58 -2.27
C GLU A 130 -12.64 5.11 -3.65
N GLU A 131 -11.77 4.47 -4.44
CA GLU A 131 -12.08 4.01 -5.81
C GLU A 131 -13.16 2.94 -5.83
N ILE A 132 -13.24 2.07 -4.82
CA ILE A 132 -14.21 0.96 -4.80
C ILE A 132 -15.54 1.38 -4.16
N PHE A 133 -15.49 2.03 -2.98
CA PHE A 133 -16.64 2.21 -2.11
C PHE A 133 -17.22 3.63 -2.08
N GLU A 134 -16.50 4.63 -2.60
CA GLU A 134 -16.98 6.03 -2.57
C GLU A 134 -17.17 6.61 -3.99
N LYS A 135 -16.34 6.19 -4.95
CA LYS A 135 -16.39 6.69 -6.32
C LYS A 135 -17.73 6.41 -6.99
N ASP A 136 -18.29 7.47 -7.57
CA ASP A 136 -19.60 7.49 -8.22
C ASP A 136 -20.78 7.16 -7.29
N SER A 137 -20.60 7.27 -5.95
CA SER A 137 -21.66 7.03 -4.95
C SER A 137 -22.37 5.68 -5.12
N PRO A 138 -21.64 4.56 -5.03
CA PRO A 138 -22.16 3.22 -5.33
C PRO A 138 -23.33 2.84 -4.41
N GLU A 139 -24.41 2.29 -4.99
CA GLU A 139 -25.63 1.95 -4.24
C GLU A 139 -25.68 0.48 -3.82
N GLY A 140 -24.82 -0.37 -4.39
CA GLY A 140 -24.82 -1.79 -4.10
C GLY A 140 -23.59 -2.56 -4.58
N ILE A 141 -23.68 -3.88 -4.47
CA ILE A 141 -22.58 -4.82 -4.74
C ILE A 141 -22.14 -4.76 -6.20
N ASP A 142 -23.07 -4.64 -7.13
CA ASP A 142 -22.77 -4.57 -8.56
C ASP A 142 -21.91 -3.35 -8.89
N ASP A 143 -22.14 -2.22 -8.21
CA ASP A 143 -21.31 -1.03 -8.34
C ASP A 143 -19.91 -1.24 -7.76
N TYR A 144 -19.78 -1.90 -6.60
CA TYR A 144 -18.46 -2.22 -6.04
C TYR A 144 -17.65 -3.11 -6.98
N ILE A 145 -18.29 -4.11 -7.62
CA ILE A 145 -17.64 -4.99 -8.59
C ILE A 145 -17.21 -4.21 -9.83
N ARG A 146 -18.11 -3.35 -10.36
CA ARG A 146 -17.79 -2.45 -11.49
C ARG A 146 -16.62 -1.54 -11.15
N ASN A 147 -16.64 -0.91 -9.99
CA ASN A 147 -15.60 0.01 -9.53
C ASN A 147 -14.26 -0.71 -9.34
N LEU A 148 -14.25 -1.92 -8.76
CA LEU A 148 -13.05 -2.75 -8.67
C LEU A 148 -12.49 -3.05 -10.07
N PHE A 149 -13.34 -3.42 -11.02
CA PHE A 149 -12.91 -3.68 -12.40
C PHE A 149 -12.28 -2.45 -13.04
N LEU A 150 -12.93 -1.28 -12.92
CA LEU A 150 -12.42 -0.01 -13.42
C LEU A 150 -11.10 0.39 -12.75
N PHE A 151 -10.97 0.17 -11.45
CA PHE A 151 -9.74 0.41 -10.71
C PHE A 151 -8.59 -0.45 -11.25
N VAL A 152 -8.82 -1.76 -11.46
CA VAL A 152 -7.78 -2.65 -12.01
C VAL A 152 -7.37 -2.22 -13.42
N GLN A 153 -8.33 -1.80 -14.26
CA GLN A 153 -8.03 -1.26 -15.60
C GLN A 153 -7.21 0.02 -15.53
N ASP A 154 -7.60 0.97 -14.69
CA ASP A 154 -6.89 2.24 -14.49
C ASP A 154 -5.47 2.00 -13.95
N TYR A 155 -5.31 1.13 -12.95
CA TYR A 155 -4.01 0.74 -12.42
C TYR A 155 -3.10 0.13 -13.50
N TYR A 156 -3.65 -0.76 -14.34
CA TYR A 156 -2.94 -1.37 -15.45
C TYR A 156 -2.51 -0.31 -16.47
N GLN A 157 -3.42 0.58 -16.90
CA GLN A 157 -3.13 1.65 -17.86
C GLN A 157 -2.02 2.58 -17.37
N ARG A 158 -2.10 3.05 -16.12
CA ARG A 158 -1.05 3.88 -15.50
C ARG A 158 0.30 3.19 -15.42
N SER A 159 0.32 1.86 -15.47
CA SER A 159 1.56 1.08 -15.47
C SER A 159 2.27 1.07 -16.82
N TYR A 160 1.56 1.32 -17.92
CA TYR A 160 2.14 1.48 -19.24
C TYR A 160 2.47 2.93 -19.57
N ASP A 161 1.63 3.88 -19.16
CA ASP A 161 1.85 5.30 -19.46
C ASP A 161 3.13 5.85 -18.79
N SER A 162 3.54 5.28 -17.65
CA SER A 162 4.83 5.61 -17.02
C SER A 162 6.05 5.11 -17.81
N ASN A 163 5.91 4.04 -18.61
CA ASN A 163 7.03 3.51 -19.41
C ASN A 163 7.25 4.32 -20.70
N SER A 164 6.28 5.14 -21.12
CA SER A 164 6.44 6.05 -22.25
C SER A 164 7.17 7.34 -21.90
N GLU A 165 7.08 7.83 -20.65
CA GLU A 165 7.76 9.07 -20.24
C GLU A 165 9.26 8.90 -19.96
N ASP A 166 9.70 7.69 -19.58
CA ASP A 166 11.13 7.41 -19.30
C ASP A 166 11.97 7.16 -20.59
N ASN A 167 11.34 7.04 -21.78
CA ASN A 167 12.04 6.86 -23.05
C ASN A 167 12.50 8.16 -23.73
N ASP A 168 12.09 9.33 -23.24
CA ASP A 168 12.40 10.64 -23.86
C ASP A 168 13.63 11.34 -23.25
N SER A 169 14.39 10.67 -22.36
CA SER A 169 15.60 11.25 -21.72
C SER A 169 16.93 10.62 -22.14
N VAL A 170 16.94 9.81 -23.21
CA VAL A 170 18.19 9.27 -23.78
C VAL A 170 18.40 9.80 -25.20
N PHE A 171 18.66 11.11 -25.31
CA PHE A 171 19.49 11.71 -26.36
C PHE A 171 20.17 12.98 -25.84
#